data_AF-A0ABD4KV89-F1
#
_entry.id   AF-A0ABD4KV89-F1
#
_cell.length_a   1.000
_cell.length_b   1.000
_cell.length_c   1.000
_cell.angle_alpha   90.00
_cell.angle_beta   90.00
_cell.angle_gamma   90.00
#
_symmetry.space_group_name_H-M   'P 1'
#
loop_
_entity.id
_entity.type
_entity.pdbx_description
1 polymer ?
#
loop_
_entity_poly.entity_id
_entity_poly.type
_entity_poly.pdbx_seq_one_letter_code
_entity_poly.pdbx_strand_id
1 'polypeptide(L)'
;TSTIAKLLREDPIEPSVDKTNHLLVIDEAGMIDLPTMYRLVNHIHPSVRLIFTGDPDQLPPIGCGKVLADIVEAKTVANTMLDIVKRQEGSTGIPEYSKLINQGAMPEQLSTGAIHF
;
A
#
# COMPACT_ATOMS: atom_id res chain seq x y z
N THR A 1 -13.41 -9.41 -1.69
CA THR A 1 -12.83 -8.08 -1.45
C THR A 1 -13.79 -7.25 -0.64
N SER A 2 -13.29 -6.56 0.38
CA SER A 2 -14.06 -5.68 1.28
C SER A 2 -13.16 -4.53 1.74
N THR A 3 -13.75 -3.46 2.28
CA THR A 3 -12.97 -2.40 2.93
C THR A 3 -12.43 -2.88 4.27
N ILE A 4 -11.31 -2.32 4.74
CA ILE A 4 -10.77 -2.60 6.08
C ILE A 4 -11.83 -2.37 7.17
N ALA A 5 -12.60 -1.29 7.05
CA ALA A 5 -13.67 -0.98 8.01
C ALA A 5 -14.80 -2.01 8.02
N LYS A 6 -15.11 -2.65 6.89
CA LYS A 6 -16.08 -3.76 6.85
C LYS A 6 -15.47 -5.02 7.45
N LEU A 7 -14.23 -5.35 7.05
CA LEU A 7 -13.49 -6.52 7.56
C LEU A 7 -13.44 -6.52 9.09
N LEU A 8 -13.04 -5.39 9.70
CA LEU A 8 -12.93 -5.24 11.15
C LEU A 8 -14.26 -5.28 11.92
N ARG A 9 -15.41 -5.39 11.25
CA ARG A 9 -16.73 -5.59 11.87
C ARG A 9 -17.19 -7.05 11.85
N GLU A 10 -16.52 -7.89 11.06
CA GLU A 10 -16.80 -9.32 10.98
C GLU A 10 -16.06 -10.04 12.12
N ASP A 11 -16.22 -11.36 12.23
CA ASP A 11 -15.47 -12.15 13.21
C ASP A 11 -13.97 -12.20 12.84
N PRO A 12 -13.06 -12.26 13.82
CA PRO A 12 -11.62 -12.38 13.57
C PRO A 12 -11.28 -13.52 12.60
N ILE A 13 -10.24 -13.30 11.78
CA ILE A 13 -9.80 -14.32 10.82
C ILE A 13 -8.99 -15.38 11.55
N GLU A 14 -9.60 -16.55 11.75
CA GLU A 14 -8.99 -17.69 12.42
C GLU A 14 -9.02 -18.95 11.54
N PRO A 15 -7.94 -19.76 11.55
CA PRO A 15 -7.94 -21.07 10.93
C PRO A 15 -8.99 -21.99 11.56
N SER A 16 -9.63 -22.81 10.73
CA SER A 16 -10.50 -23.90 11.19
C SER A 16 -9.95 -25.27 10.76
N VAL A 17 -10.55 -26.34 11.28
CA VAL A 17 -10.21 -27.72 10.90
C VAL A 17 -10.30 -27.92 9.38
N ASP A 18 -11.32 -27.34 8.75
CA ASP A 18 -11.54 -27.44 7.31
C ASP A 18 -10.73 -26.41 6.49
N LYS A 19 -10.27 -25.33 7.12
CA LYS A 19 -9.52 -24.24 6.49
C LYS A 19 -8.35 -23.82 7.38
N THR A 20 -7.24 -24.51 7.22
CA THR A 20 -6.05 -24.31 8.07
C THR A 20 -5.18 -23.13 7.65
N ASN A 21 -5.32 -22.66 6.40
CA ASN A 21 -4.44 -21.65 5.81
C ASN A 21 -5.24 -20.45 5.32
N HIS A 22 -4.81 -19.26 5.74
CA HIS A 22 -5.39 -17.99 5.33
C HIS A 22 -4.30 -17.03 4.83
N LEU A 23 -4.68 -16.22 3.85
CA LEU A 23 -3.88 -15.13 3.31
C LEU A 23 -4.76 -13.88 3.27
N LEU A 24 -4.33 -12.83 3.95
CA LEU A 24 -4.94 -11.51 3.86
C LEU A 24 -4.04 -10.61 3.01
N VAL A 25 -4.58 -10.17 1.88
CA VAL A 25 -3.94 -9.21 0.98
C VAL A 25 -4.58 -7.85 1.22
N ILE A 26 -3.76 -6.85 1.51
CA ILE A 26 -4.22 -5.48 1.75
C ILE A 26 -3.62 -4.59 0.67
N ASP A 27 -4.52 -4.04 -0.14
CA ASP A 27 -4.20 -3.07 -1.19
C ASP A 27 -4.26 -1.63 -0.67
N GLU A 28 -3.51 -0.74 -1.30
CA GLU A 28 -3.33 0.66 -0.88
C GLU A 28 -2.88 0.80 0.59
N ALA A 29 -1.97 -0.07 1.03
CA ALA A 29 -1.50 -0.11 2.41
C ALA A 29 -0.73 1.16 2.84
N GLY A 30 -0.30 1.99 1.89
CA GLY A 30 0.29 3.31 2.14
C GLY A 30 -0.67 4.27 2.88
N MET A 31 -1.98 4.04 2.75
CA MET A 31 -3.02 4.85 3.39
C MET A 31 -3.43 4.35 4.78
N ILE A 32 -2.79 3.30 5.32
CA ILE A 32 -3.16 2.72 6.62
C ILE A 32 -2.39 3.40 7.75
N ASP A 33 -3.14 4.02 8.66
CA ASP A 33 -2.59 4.60 9.88
C ASP A 33 -2.27 3.54 10.96
N LEU A 34 -1.47 3.94 11.94
CA LEU A 34 -1.04 3.06 13.03
C LEU A 34 -2.20 2.47 13.85
N PRO A 35 -3.24 3.22 14.26
CA PRO A 35 -4.39 2.64 14.96
C PRO A 35 -5.13 1.58 14.14
N THR A 36 -5.30 1.81 12.84
CA THR A 36 -5.97 0.86 11.94
C THR A 36 -5.11 -0.39 11.74
N MET A 37 -3.79 -0.24 11.55
CA MET A 37 -2.88 -1.39 11.49
C MET A 37 -2.91 -2.21 12.79
N TYR A 38 -2.87 -1.55 13.95
CA TYR A 38 -2.96 -2.22 15.24
C TYR A 38 -4.22 -3.07 15.36
N ARG A 39 -5.36 -2.53 14.93
CA ARG A 39 -6.64 -3.27 14.91
C ARG A 39 -6.59 -4.44 13.93
N LEU A 40 -6.04 -4.26 12.73
CA LEU A 40 -5.89 -5.31 11.73
C LEU A 40 -5.05 -6.49 12.24
N VAL A 41 -3.89 -6.22 12.83
CA VAL A 41 -3.00 -7.27 13.34
C VAL A 41 -3.65 -8.04 14.49
N ASN A 42 -4.40 -7.36 15.37
CA ASN A 42 -5.14 -8.03 16.44
C ASN A 42 -6.44 -8.72 15.99
N HIS A 43 -6.85 -8.53 14.73
CA HIS A 43 -8.07 -9.12 14.17
C HIS A 43 -7.80 -10.42 13.39
N ILE A 44 -6.55 -10.87 13.36
CA ILE A 44 -6.14 -12.08 12.65
C ILE A 44 -5.35 -13.00 13.58
N HIS A 45 -5.49 -14.31 13.38
CA HIS A 45 -4.66 -15.29 14.08
C HIS A 45 -3.19 -15.21 13.63
N PRO A 46 -2.19 -15.45 14.50
CA PRO A 46 -0.76 -15.35 14.15
C PRO A 46 -0.28 -16.24 12.99
N SER A 47 -1.03 -17.29 12.63
CA SER A 47 -0.72 -18.15 11.48
C SER A 47 -1.21 -17.61 10.13
N VAL A 48 -2.03 -16.54 10.14
CA VAL A 48 -2.53 -15.90 8.92
C VAL A 48 -1.37 -15.17 8.26
N ARG A 49 -1.16 -15.40 6.96
CA ARG A 49 -0.16 -14.67 6.18
C ARG A 49 -0.72 -13.32 5.75
N LEU A 50 0.11 -12.28 5.84
CA LEU A 50 -0.21 -10.93 5.40
C LEU A 50 0.63 -10.56 4.17
N ILE A 51 0.00 -9.94 3.18
CA ILE A 51 0.69 -9.26 2.07
C ILE A 51 0.17 -7.83 2.02
N PHE A 52 1.09 -6.88 2.14
CA PHE A 52 0.82 -5.47 1.89
C PHE A 52 1.20 -5.13 0.45
N THR A 53 0.34 -4.38 -0.23
CA THR A 53 0.63 -3.73 -1.52
C THR A 53 0.25 -2.26 -1.41
N GLY A 54 1.10 -1.40 -1.97
CA GLY A 54 0.96 0.04 -1.89
C GLY A 54 2.27 0.73 -2.26
N ASP A 55 2.21 2.05 -2.36
CA ASP A 55 3.34 2.90 -2.68
C ASP A 55 3.87 3.58 -1.40
N PRO A 56 5.13 3.32 -0.97
CA PRO A 56 5.71 3.99 0.19
C PRO A 56 5.98 5.49 -0.02
N ASP A 57 6.04 5.95 -1.28
CA ASP A 57 6.25 7.36 -1.63
C ASP A 57 4.93 8.15 -1.76
N GLN A 58 3.77 7.50 -1.53
CA GLN A 58 2.46 8.14 -1.52
C GLN A 58 2.35 9.20 -0.41
N LEU A 59 1.34 10.06 -0.53
CA LEU A 59 0.88 10.87 0.60
C LEU A 59 0.62 10.00 1.83
N PRO A 60 1.04 10.45 3.02
CA PRO A 60 0.85 9.68 4.23
C PRO A 60 -0.64 9.54 4.59
N PRO A 61 -0.99 8.56 5.44
CA PRO A 61 -2.34 8.45 5.97
C PRO A 61 -2.73 9.73 6.72
N ILE A 62 -4.04 10.00 6.77
CA ILE A 62 -4.59 11.13 7.53
C ILE A 62 -4.36 10.94 9.03
N GLY A 63 -4.49 9.70 9.51
CA GLY A 63 -4.20 9.32 10.88
C GLY A 63 -2.69 9.31 11.18
N CYS A 64 -2.34 9.08 12.45
CA CYS A 64 -0.94 9.06 12.87
C CYS A 64 -0.20 7.78 12.44
N GLY A 65 1.08 7.93 12.12
CA GLY A 65 2.00 6.83 11.77
C GLY A 65 1.95 6.43 10.30
N LYS A 66 3.11 6.23 9.68
CA LYS A 66 3.26 5.90 8.25
C LYS A 66 3.70 4.44 8.10
N VAL A 67 2.83 3.52 8.48
CA VAL A 67 3.18 2.12 8.74
C VAL A 67 3.90 1.45 7.56
N LEU A 68 3.37 1.57 6.34
CA LEU A 68 4.00 0.92 5.18
C LEU A 68 5.41 1.47 4.91
N ALA A 69 5.56 2.80 4.94
CA ALA A 69 6.86 3.46 4.73
C ALA A 69 7.87 3.02 5.80
N ASP A 70 7.47 3.02 7.08
CA ASP A 70 8.31 2.60 8.20
C ASP A 70 8.74 1.12 8.07
N ILE A 71 7.83 0.23 7.61
CA ILE A 71 8.13 -1.19 7.36
C ILE A 71 9.18 -1.35 6.25
N VAL A 72 9.04 -0.61 5.15
CA VAL A 72 9.98 -0.66 4.02
C VAL A 72 11.35 -0.12 4.43
N GLU A 73 11.39 0.99 5.17
CA GLU A 73 12.62 1.60 5.68
C GLU A 73 13.35 0.70 6.69
N ALA A 74 12.61 0.06 7.60
CA ALA A 74 13.18 -0.78 8.65
C ALA A 74 13.91 -2.02 8.11
N LYS A 75 13.56 -2.51 6.91
CA LYS A 75 14.14 -3.70 6.27
C LYS A 75 14.08 -4.97 7.14
N THR A 76 13.17 -5.00 8.11
CA THR A 76 12.97 -6.14 9.01
C THR A 76 11.91 -7.11 8.50
N VAL A 77 10.97 -6.62 7.69
CA VAL A 77 9.95 -7.43 7.02
C VAL A 77 10.38 -7.65 5.57
N ALA A 78 10.28 -8.90 5.11
CA ALA A 78 10.54 -9.23 3.71
C ALA A 78 9.65 -8.39 2.79
N ASN A 79 10.27 -7.62 1.91
CA ASN A 79 9.59 -6.77 0.94
C ASN A 79 10.30 -6.85 -0.41
N THR A 80 9.57 -6.49 -1.46
CA THR A 80 10.10 -6.35 -2.81
C THR A 80 9.58 -5.05 -3.39
N MET A 81 10.44 -4.28 -4.04
CA MET A 81 10.05 -3.06 -4.73
C MET A 81 9.93 -3.35 -6.22
N LEU A 82 8.78 -3.02 -6.80
CA LEU A 82 8.54 -3.16 -8.23
C LEU A 82 8.98 -1.87 -8.93
N ASP A 83 10.04 -1.93 -9.72
CA ASP A 83 10.69 -0.78 -10.35
C ASP A 83 10.43 -0.68 -11.87
N ILE A 84 9.77 -1.68 -12.46
CA ILE A 84 9.47 -1.71 -13.89
C ILE A 84 8.05 -1.20 -14.17
N VAL A 85 7.95 -0.02 -14.79
CA VAL A 85 6.69 0.53 -15.28
C VAL A 85 6.28 -0.18 -16.58
N LYS A 86 5.13 -0.86 -16.56
CA LYS A 86 4.59 -1.63 -17.71
C LYS A 86 3.31 -1.04 -18.32
N ARG A 87 3.02 0.25 -18.10
CA ARG A 87 1.80 0.89 -18.61
C ARG A 87 1.80 0.88 -20.15
N GLN A 88 0.75 0.32 -20.77
CA GLN A 88 0.61 0.24 -22.22
C GLN A 88 -0.06 1.52 -22.77
N GLU A 89 0.51 2.02 -23.88
CA GLU A 89 0.07 3.13 -24.75
C GLU A 89 -0.06 4.55 -24.12
N GLY A 90 0.67 5.51 -24.71
CA GLY A 90 0.63 6.94 -24.41
C GLY A 90 1.64 7.37 -23.35
N SER A 91 2.86 7.74 -23.75
CA SER A 91 3.86 8.34 -22.84
C SER A 91 3.40 9.74 -22.41
N THR A 92 2.59 9.82 -21.36
CA THR A 92 2.14 11.10 -20.78
C THR A 92 3.27 11.82 -20.02
N GLY A 93 4.46 11.22 -19.91
CA GLY A 93 5.57 11.73 -19.09
C GLY A 93 5.36 11.57 -17.58
N ILE A 94 4.19 11.09 -17.13
CA ILE A 94 3.83 10.97 -15.71
C ILE A 94 4.84 10.09 -14.94
N PRO A 95 5.25 8.89 -15.41
CA PRO A 95 6.23 8.08 -14.71
C PRO A 95 7.58 8.80 -14.51
N GLU A 96 8.05 9.52 -15.54
CA GLU A 96 9.28 10.30 -15.49
C GLU A 96 9.16 11.47 -14.50
N TYR A 97 8.04 12.18 -14.50
CA TYR A 97 7.76 13.27 -13.56
C TYR A 97 7.67 12.79 -12.11
N SER A 98 6.96 11.69 -11.86
CA SER A 98 6.86 11.09 -10.52
C SER A 98 8.23 10.73 -9.97
N LYS A 99 9.11 10.15 -10.80
CA LYS A 99 10.48 9.81 -10.40
C LYS A 99 11.30 11.04 -9.99
N LEU A 100 11.19 12.14 -10.74
CA LEU A 100 11.87 13.39 -10.40
C LEU A 100 11.36 13.96 -9.07
N ILE A 101 10.04 13.98 -8.87
CA ILE A 101 9.42 14.47 -7.63
C ILE A 101 9.87 13.66 -6.42
N ASN A 102 9.90 12.32 -6.51
CA ASN A 102 10.38 11.46 -5.42
C ASN A 102 11.87 11.69 -5.09
N GLN A 103 12.65 12.18 -6.05
CA GLN A 103 14.05 12.57 -5.88
C GLN A 103 14.24 14.02 -5.40
N GLY A 104 13.15 14.75 -5.16
CA GLY A 104 13.19 16.17 -4.83
C GLY A 104 13.61 17.08 -5.99
N ALA A 105 13.61 16.57 -7.23
CA ALA A 105 13.94 17.31 -8.43
C ALA A 105 12.66 17.85 -9.09
N MET A 106 12.65 19.13 -9.43
CA MET A 106 11.56 19.75 -10.17
C MET A 106 11.70 19.42 -11.68
N PRO A 107 10.63 18.94 -12.35
CA PRO A 107 10.67 18.80 -13.80
C PRO A 107 10.91 20.13 -14.51
N GLU A 108 11.77 20.14 -15.52
CA GLU A 108 12.12 21.36 -16.28
C GLU A 108 10.93 21.93 -17.06
N GLN A 109 10.00 21.07 -17.47
CA GLN A 109 8.78 21.45 -18.20
C GLN A 109 7.62 20.59 -17.73
N LEU A 110 6.52 21.25 -17.37
CA LEU A 110 5.23 20.60 -17.12
C LEU A 110 4.45 20.52 -18.42
N SER A 111 4.15 19.31 -18.90
CA SER A 111 3.22 19.14 -20.02
C SER A 111 1.80 19.46 -19.55
N THR A 112 1.15 20.46 -20.15
CA THR A 112 -0.26 20.83 -19.86
C THR A 112 -1.28 20.00 -20.65
N GLY A 113 -0.83 18.97 -21.37
CA GLY A 113 -1.68 18.16 -22.23
C GLY A 113 -2.55 17.16 -21.45
N ALA A 114 -3.87 17.22 -21.69
CA ALA A 114 -4.90 16.27 -21.25
C ALA A 114 -5.42 16.34 -19.80
N ILE A 115 -5.41 17.51 -19.16
CA ILE A 115 -6.27 17.75 -17.99
C ILE A 115 -7.60 18.33 -18.48
N HIS A 116 -8.63 17.48 -18.56
CA HIS A 116 -10.02 17.90 -18.79
C HIS A 116 -10.79 17.71 -17.48
N PHE A 117 -11.41 18.79 -16.98
CA PHE A 117 -12.39 18.71 -15.88
C PHE A 117 -13.77 18.31 -16.42
#